data_AF-A0A843CK86-F1
#
_entry.id   AF-A0A843CK86-F1
#
_cell.length_a   1.000
_cell.length_b   1.000
_cell.length_c   1.000
_cell.angle_alpha   90.00
_cell.angle_beta   90.00
_cell.angle_gamma   90.00
#
_symmetry.space_group_name_H-M   'P 1'
#
loop_
_entity.id
_entity.type
_entity.pdbx_description
1 polymer ?
#
loop_
_entity_poly.entity_id
_entity_poly.type
_entity_poly.pdbx_seq_one_letter_code
_entity_poly.pdbx_strand_id
1 'polypeptide(L)'
;MAAGSVEMILVDTGILSGVVVAFLLSLRMMITAKTRSSLQFQLAVWLVIWTVSEIWRYLNTVGAVNFSEPLLLLGMGVHTVSMLAFAAFISYRFSKFIRR
;
A
#
# COMPACT_ATOMS: atom_id res chain seq x y z
N MET A 1 0.68 30.93 12.15
CA MET A 1 1.17 29.56 11.86
C MET A 1 0.61 29.13 10.51
N ALA A 2 1.31 29.41 9.41
CA ALA A 2 0.84 29.14 8.04
C ALA A 2 1.92 28.45 7.17
N ALA A 3 3.00 27.96 7.79
CA ALA A 3 4.05 27.19 7.11
C ALA A 3 3.71 25.68 6.99
N GLY A 4 2.60 25.22 7.59
CA GLY A 4 2.28 23.80 7.68
C GLY A 4 1.39 23.23 6.57
N SER A 5 0.81 24.03 5.67
CA SER A 5 -0.18 23.54 4.70
C SER A 5 0.42 23.17 3.34
N VAL A 6 1.26 24.03 2.76
CA VAL A 6 1.79 23.81 1.40
C VAL A 6 2.85 22.72 1.38
N GLU A 7 3.78 22.71 2.35
CA GLU A 7 4.80 21.67 2.46
C GLU A 7 4.17 20.29 2.70
N MET A 8 3.14 20.22 3.54
CA MET A 8 2.42 18.99 3.83
C MET A 8 1.68 18.46 2.59
N ILE A 9 1.01 19.32 1.82
CA ILE A 9 0.35 18.94 0.57
C ILE A 9 1.38 18.45 -0.47
N LEU A 10 2.53 19.12 -0.58
CA LEU A 10 3.60 18.71 -1.50
C LEU A 10 4.17 17.34 -1.12
N VAL A 11 4.43 17.10 0.16
CA VAL A 11 4.91 15.81 0.67
C VAL A 11 3.89 14.71 0.41
N ASP A 12 2.62 14.93 0.75
CA ASP A 12 1.55 13.94 0.58
C ASP A 12 1.30 13.62 -0.90
N THR A 13 1.39 14.63 -1.77
CA THR A 13 1.30 14.44 -3.23
C THR A 13 2.50 13.66 -3.76
N GLY A 14 3.70 13.95 -3.26
CA GLY A 14 4.92 13.21 -3.58
C GLY A 14 4.80 11.74 -3.21
N ILE A 15 4.31 11.45 -2.00
CA ILE A 15 4.08 10.08 -1.54
C ILE A 15 3.02 9.40 -2.41
N LEU A 16 1.88 10.05 -2.67
CA LEU A 16 0.84 9.51 -3.54
C LEU A 16 1.40 9.13 -4.92
N SER A 17 2.23 9.99 -5.53
CA SER A 17 2.86 9.69 -6.81
C SER A 17 3.78 8.45 -6.74
N GLY A 18 4.58 8.33 -5.68
CA GLY A 18 5.43 7.17 -5.43
C GLY A 18 4.62 5.89 -5.24
N VAL A 19 3.50 5.96 -4.50
CA VAL A 19 2.58 4.84 -4.28
C VAL A 19 1.94 4.40 -5.60
N VAL A 20 1.52 5.33 -6.46
CA VAL A 20 0.98 5.01 -7.78
C VAL A 20 2.03 4.31 -8.66
N VAL A 21 3.27 4.79 -8.67
CA VAL A 21 4.36 4.12 -9.39
C VAL A 21 4.60 2.71 -8.83
N ALA A 22 4.65 2.56 -7.50
CA ALA A 22 4.80 1.26 -6.86
C ALA A 22 3.65 0.30 -7.19
N PHE A 23 2.41 0.80 -7.28
CA PHE A 23 1.25 0.02 -7.70
C PHE A 23 1.41 -0.50 -9.13
N LEU A 24 1.78 0.37 -10.07
CA LEU A 24 1.99 0.00 -11.47
C LEU A 24 3.11 -1.04 -11.64
N LEU A 25 4.22 -0.86 -10.91
CA LEU A 25 5.32 -1.82 -10.90
C LEU A 25 4.90 -3.17 -10.31
N SER A 26 4.15 -3.16 -9.22
CA SER A 26 3.64 -4.38 -8.57
C SER A 26 2.66 -5.11 -9.48
N LEU A 27 1.77 -4.40 -10.16
CA LEU A 27 0.85 -4.97 -11.14
C LEU A 27 1.62 -5.59 -12.32
N ARG A 28 2.64 -4.88 -12.84
CA ARG A 28 3.53 -5.41 -13.88
C ARG A 28 4.23 -6.70 -13.41
N MET A 29 4.72 -6.74 -12.17
CA MET A 29 5.34 -7.94 -11.61
C MET A 29 4.35 -9.10 -11.48
N MET A 30 3.10 -8.85 -11.11
CA MET A 30 2.04 -9.87 -11.08
C MET A 30 1.78 -10.45 -12.47
N ILE A 31 1.69 -9.60 -13.51
CA ILE A 31 1.42 -10.02 -14.89
C ILE A 31 2.60 -10.78 -15.48
N THR A 32 3.83 -10.37 -15.16
CA THR A 32 5.06 -10.96 -15.71
C THR A 32 5.48 -12.25 -14.98
N ALA A 33 4.91 -12.55 -13.81
CA ALA A 33 5.28 -13.73 -13.05
C ALA A 33 4.83 -15.02 -13.74
N LYS A 34 5.78 -15.93 -14.01
CA LYS A 34 5.52 -17.23 -14.63
C LYS A 34 4.57 -18.15 -13.84
N THR A 35 4.53 -18.01 -12.51
CA THR A 35 3.76 -18.90 -11.64
C THR A 35 3.19 -18.17 -10.43
N ARG A 36 1.92 -18.47 -10.10
CA ARG A 36 1.21 -17.92 -8.92
C ARG A 36 1.80 -18.37 -7.58
N SER A 37 2.59 -19.45 -7.59
CA SER A 37 3.31 -19.98 -6.42
C SER A 37 4.65 -19.28 -6.18
N SER A 38 5.15 -18.48 -7.14
CA SER A 38 6.41 -17.76 -7.00
C SER A 38 6.31 -16.73 -5.87
N LEU A 39 7.36 -16.63 -5.07
CA LEU A 39 7.49 -15.61 -4.02
C LEU A 39 7.36 -14.19 -4.62
N GLN A 40 7.84 -13.99 -5.84
CA GLN A 40 7.69 -12.72 -6.57
C GLN A 40 6.21 -12.38 -6.81
N PHE A 41 5.39 -13.36 -7.22
CA PHE A 41 3.96 -13.14 -7.44
C PHE A 41 3.24 -12.87 -6.13
N GLN A 42 3.52 -13.65 -5.09
CA GLN A 42 2.91 -13.47 -3.77
C GLN A 42 3.22 -12.09 -3.18
N LEU A 43 4.48 -11.64 -3.27
CA LEU A 43 4.87 -10.29 -2.84
C LEU A 43 4.21 -9.21 -3.69
N ALA A 44 4.15 -9.38 -5.00
CA ALA A 44 3.52 -8.42 -5.89
C ALA A 44 2.01 -8.26 -5.59
N VAL A 45 1.30 -9.36 -5.26
CA VAL A 45 -0.09 -9.33 -4.79
C VAL A 45 -0.22 -8.51 -3.50
N TRP A 46 0.67 -8.76 -2.52
CA TRP A 46 0.66 -8.00 -1.28
C TRP A 46 0.92 -6.51 -1.48
N LEU A 47 1.88 -6.17 -2.34
CA LEU A 47 2.19 -4.78 -2.68
C LEU A 47 1.02 -4.09 -3.40
N VAL A 48 0.27 -4.80 -4.25
CA VAL A 48 -0.96 -4.28 -4.86
C VAL A 48 -2.02 -3.98 -3.80
N ILE A 49 -2.30 -4.90 -2.88
CA ILE A 49 -3.29 -4.69 -1.81
C ILE A 49 -2.89 -3.49 -0.93
N TRP A 50 -1.60 -3.40 -0.58
CA TRP A 50 -1.06 -2.31 0.23
C TRP A 50 -1.16 -0.97 -0.49
N THR A 51 -0.69 -0.87 -1.74
CA THR A 51 -0.71 0.39 -2.51
C THR A 51 -2.14 0.88 -2.79
N VAL A 52 -3.10 0.00 -3.05
CA VAL A 52 -4.52 0.39 -3.20
C VAL A 52 -5.06 1.03 -1.91
N SER A 53 -4.76 0.43 -0.76
CA SER A 53 -5.18 0.95 0.54
C SER A 53 -4.51 2.30 0.84
N GLU A 54 -3.27 2.48 0.42
CA GLU A 54 -2.49 3.69 0.63
C GLU A 54 -2.92 4.84 -0.30
N ILE A 55 -3.26 4.55 -1.56
CA ILE A 55 -3.86 5.52 -2.48
C ILE A 55 -5.15 6.09 -1.90
N TRP A 56 -6.01 5.23 -1.34
CA TRP A 56 -7.25 5.66 -0.71
C TRP A 56 -7.03 6.62 0.46
N ARG A 57 -6.02 6.35 1.29
CA ARG A 57 -5.65 7.19 2.44
C ARG A 57 -5.15 8.56 2.00
N TYR A 58 -4.28 8.61 0.99
CA TYR A 58 -3.68 9.86 0.50
C TYR A 58 -4.63 10.70 -0.35
N LEU A 59 -5.58 10.10 -1.06
CA LEU A 59 -6.61 10.84 -1.79
C LEU A 59 -7.43 11.76 -0.88
N ASN A 60 -7.64 11.36 0.38
CA ASN A 60 -8.30 12.18 1.37
C ASN A 60 -7.40 13.31 1.91
N THR A 61 -6.14 13.02 2.26
CA THR A 61 -5.24 14.04 2.84
C THR A 61 -4.80 15.10 1.84
N VAL A 62 -4.65 14.74 0.56
CA VAL A 62 -4.37 15.70 -0.52
C VAL A 62 -5.61 16.55 -0.87
N GLY A 63 -6.78 16.24 -0.30
CA GLY A 63 -8.04 16.95 -0.56
C GLY A 63 -8.61 16.69 -1.95
N ALA A 64 -8.11 15.67 -2.65
CA ALA A 64 -8.57 15.30 -3.99
C ALA A 64 -9.98 14.69 -3.96
N VAL A 65 -10.35 14.00 -2.87
CA VAL A 65 -11.69 13.44 -2.64
C VAL A 65 -12.08 13.62 -1.18
N ASN A 66 -13.24 14.24 -0.93
CA ASN A 66 -13.84 14.31 0.41
C ASN A 66 -14.65 13.05 0.67
N PHE A 67 -14.06 12.10 1.39
CA PHE A 67 -14.78 10.91 1.84
C PHE A 67 -15.55 11.21 3.13
N SER A 68 -16.74 10.62 3.27
CA SER A 68 -17.47 10.64 4.54
C SER A 68 -16.71 9.85 5.63
N GLU A 69 -16.84 10.25 6.90
CA GLU A 69 -16.14 9.60 8.03
C GLU A 69 -16.19 8.06 8.05
N PRO A 70 -17.32 7.38 7.71
CA PRO A 70 -17.37 5.92 7.70
C PRO A 70 -16.43 5.30 6.66
N LEU A 71 -16.25 5.95 5.51
CA LEU A 71 -15.34 5.49 4.45
C LEU A 71 -13.88 5.69 4.83
N LEU A 72 -13.57 6.71 5.62
CA LEU A 72 -12.22 6.95 6.15
C LEU A 72 -11.83 5.88 7.17
N LEU A 73 -12.73 5.56 8.10
CA LEU A 73 -12.53 4.49 9.07
C LEU A 73 -12.35 3.13 8.39
N LEU A 74 -13.13 2.84 7.35
CA LEU A 74 -12.94 1.64 6.53
C LEU A 74 -11.58 1.62 5.84
N GLY A 75 -11.17 2.72 5.21
CA GLY A 75 -9.86 2.84 4.55
C GLY A 75 -8.70 2.60 5.52
N MET A 76 -8.75 3.20 6.72
CA MET A 76 -7.76 2.99 7.77
C MET A 76 -7.77 1.56 8.31
N GLY A 77 -8.96 0.96 8.47
CA GLY A 77 -9.11 -0.42 8.90
C GLY A 77 -8.49 -1.40 7.89
N VAL A 78 -8.81 -1.25 6.61
CA VAL A 78 -8.26 -2.09 5.52
C VAL A 78 -6.74 -1.93 5.44
N HIS A 79 -6.23 -0.70 5.51
CA HIS A 79 -4.79 -0.44 5.54
C HIS A 79 -4.12 -1.17 6.71
N THR A 80 -4.63 -1.01 7.93
CA THR A 80 -4.05 -1.63 9.15
C THR A 80 -4.08 -3.15 9.08
N VAL A 81 -5.22 -3.73 8.69
CA VAL A 81 -5.38 -5.19 8.54
C VAL A 81 -4.44 -5.72 7.46
N SER A 82 -4.30 -5.00 6.34
CA SER A 82 -3.38 -5.41 5.26
C SER A 82 -1.93 -5.41 5.69
N MET A 83 -1.48 -4.42 6.49
CA MET A 83 -0.13 -4.40 7.05
C MET A 83 0.12 -5.54 8.02
N LEU A 84 -0.82 -5.83 8.93
CA LEU A 84 -0.70 -6.95 9.87
C LEU A 84 -0.64 -8.29 9.15
N ALA A 85 -1.51 -8.48 8.16
CA ALA A 85 -1.55 -9.70 7.37
C ALA A 85 -0.26 -9.86 6.53
N PHE A 86 0.26 -8.77 5.95
CA PHE A 86 1.54 -8.76 5.25
C PHE A 86 2.71 -9.09 6.18
N ALA A 87 2.77 -8.47 7.37
CA ALA A 87 3.79 -8.74 8.37
C ALA A 87 3.76 -10.22 8.84
N ALA A 88 2.57 -10.78 9.06
CA ALA A 88 2.41 -12.19 9.38
C ALA A 88 2.86 -13.10 8.22
N PHE A 89 2.51 -12.76 6.98
CA PHE A 89 2.93 -13.48 5.79
C PHE A 89 4.46 -13.50 5.64
N ILE A 90 5.12 -12.35 5.75
CA ILE A 90 6.58 -12.24 5.71
C ILE A 90 7.19 -13.05 6.85
N SER A 91 6.71 -12.88 8.09
CA SER A 91 7.22 -13.59 9.26
C SER A 91 7.12 -15.11 9.08
N TYR A 92 5.99 -15.61 8.59
CA TYR A 92 5.79 -17.04 8.31
C TYR A 92 6.77 -17.55 7.24
N ARG A 93 6.90 -16.82 6.12
CA ARG A 93 7.76 -17.22 5.00
C ARG A 93 9.24 -17.21 5.36
N PHE A 94 9.72 -16.21 6.10
CA PHE A 94 11.11 -16.12 6.53
C PHE A 94 11.44 -17.06 7.69
N SER A 95 10.50 -17.31 8.62
CA SER A 95 10.69 -18.31 9.68
C SER A 95 10.90 -19.72 9.12
N LYS A 96 10.21 -20.05 8.01
CA LYS A 96 10.40 -21.32 7.30
C LYS A 96 11.74 -21.40 6.57
N PHE A 97 12.33 -20.25 6.21
CA PHE A 97 13.65 -20.19 5.57
C PHE A 97 14.78 -20.42 6.57
N ILE A 98 14.66 -19.92 7.81
CA ILE A 98 15.64 -20.13 8.90
C ILE A 98 15.66 -21.58 9.44
N ARG A 99 14.56 -22.33 9.29
CA ARG A 99 14.48 -23.74 9.69
C ARG A 99 14.95 -24.74 8.62
N ARG A 100 15.55 -24.27 7.52
CA ARG A 100 16.21 -25.10 6.50
C ARG A 100 17.69 -24.78 6.47
#